data_AF-I4VM68-F1
#
_entry.id   AF-I4VM68-F1
#
_cell.length_a   1.000
_cell.length_b   1.000
_cell.length_c   1.000
_cell.angle_alpha   90.00
_cell.angle_beta   90.00
_cell.angle_gamma   90.00
#
_symmetry.space_group_name_H-M   'P 1'
#
loop_
_entity.id
_entity.type
_entity.pdbx_description
1 polymer ?
#
loop_
_entity_poly.entity_id
_entity_poly.type
_entity_poly.pdbx_seq_one_letter_code
_entity_poly.pdbx_strand_id
1 'polypeptide(L)'
;MQPAAGIYRHYKGQRYRVLGTAQHSETMEPLVVYQALYGDFGLWVRPATMFCETVELDGEPLPRFALEQAETTPADDHTASVADREDPQR
;
A
#
# COMPACT_ATOMS: atom_id res chain seq x y z
N MET A 1 2.52 8.12 5.73
CA MET A 1 2.33 8.41 4.30
C MET A 1 1.71 7.17 3.67
N GLN A 2 0.66 7.31 2.85
CA GLN A 2 -0.04 6.19 2.22
C GLN A 2 0.46 6.10 0.76
N PRO A 3 1.22 5.06 0.36
CA PRO A 3 1.69 4.95 -1.02
C PRO A 3 0.51 4.79 -1.97
N ALA A 4 0.63 5.39 -3.17
CA ALA A 4 -0.34 5.21 -4.24
C ALA A 4 -0.35 3.74 -4.70
N ALA A 5 -1.48 3.28 -5.24
CA ALA A 5 -1.48 2.03 -5.99
C ALA A 5 -0.62 2.18 -7.24
N GLY A 6 0.06 1.10 -7.64
CA GLY A 6 0.92 1.12 -8.82
C GLY A 6 2.14 0.23 -8.71
N ILE A 7 3.02 0.35 -9.71
CA ILE A 7 4.27 -0.41 -9.79
C ILE A 7 5.37 0.32 -9.05
N TYR A 8 6.01 -0.39 -8.13
CA TYR A 8 7.16 0.06 -7.37
C TYR A 8 8.37 -0.85 -7.63
N ARG A 9 9.56 -0.26 -7.65
CA ARG A 9 10.83 -0.99 -7.64
C ARG A 9 11.47 -0.94 -6.26
N HIS A 10 11.77 -2.11 -5.72
CA HIS A 10 12.62 -2.21 -4.55
C HIS A 10 14.06 -1.86 -4.92
N TYR A 11 14.82 -1.26 -4.02
CA TYR A 11 16.22 -0.88 -4.29
C TYR A 11 17.12 -2.04 -4.75
N LYS A 12 16.77 -3.28 -4.40
CA LYS A 12 17.45 -4.50 -4.89
C LYS A 12 17.04 -4.93 -6.31
N GLY A 13 16.30 -4.11 -7.04
CA GLY A 13 15.96 -4.33 -8.44
C GLY A 13 14.62 -5.00 -8.71
N GLN A 14 14.03 -5.74 -7.77
CA GLN A 14 12.75 -6.43 -8.02
C GLN A 14 11.55 -5.47 -8.06
N ARG A 15 10.58 -5.78 -8.94
CA ARG A 15 9.32 -5.03 -9.08
C ARG A 15 8.19 -5.65 -8.29
N TYR A 16 7.33 -4.77 -7.79
CA TYR A 16 6.15 -5.10 -7.03
C TYR A 16 4.99 -4.21 -7.46
N ARG A 17 3.78 -4.71 -7.37
CA ARG A 17 2.55 -3.93 -7.54
C ARG A 17 1.94 -3.64 -6.17
N VAL A 18 1.87 -2.38 -5.77
CA VAL A 18 1.09 -1.94 -4.61
C VAL A 18 -0.38 -1.92 -4.99
N LEU A 19 -1.19 -2.68 -4.26
CA LEU A 19 -2.64 -2.73 -4.43
C LEU A 19 -3.34 -1.62 -3.64
N GLY A 20 -2.76 -1.26 -2.49
CA GLY A 20 -3.27 -0.22 -1.61
C GLY A 20 -2.67 -0.29 -0.22
N THR A 21 -3.27 0.44 0.72
CA THR A 21 -2.91 0.40 2.14
C THR A 21 -4.12 -0.03 2.95
N ALA A 22 -3.92 -1.00 3.85
CA ALA A 22 -4.89 -1.49 4.81
C ALA A 22 -4.54 -1.00 6.23
N GLN A 23 -5.48 -1.17 7.17
CA GLN A 23 -5.25 -0.88 8.58
C GLN A 23 -5.10 -2.19 9.35
N HIS A 24 -4.05 -2.33 10.15
CA HIS A 24 -3.86 -3.49 11.02
C HIS A 24 -4.92 -3.47 12.14
N SER A 25 -5.74 -4.50 12.26
CA SER A 25 -6.92 -4.50 13.13
C SER A 25 -6.61 -4.31 14.62
N GLU A 26 -5.48 -4.84 15.08
CA GLU A 26 -5.11 -4.88 16.48
C GLU A 26 -4.37 -3.62 16.94
N THR A 27 -3.63 -2.99 16.02
CA THR A 27 -2.74 -1.86 16.35
C THR A 27 -3.15 -0.56 15.66
N MET A 28 -4.09 -0.63 14.71
CA MET A 28 -4.48 0.45 13.81
C MET A 28 -3.32 1.01 12.97
N GLU A 29 -2.19 0.31 12.88
CA GLU A 29 -1.05 0.73 12.08
C GLU A 29 -1.32 0.54 10.58
N PRO A 30 -0.95 1.50 9.72
CA PRO A 30 -1.11 1.36 8.28
C PRO A 30 -0.14 0.33 7.70
N LEU A 31 -0.66 -0.61 6.92
CA LEU A 31 0.09 -1.64 6.22
C LEU A 31 -0.07 -1.49 4.70
N VAL A 32 1.02 -1.59 3.95
CA VAL A 32 0.99 -1.61 2.49
C VAL A 32 0.77 -3.05 2.03
N VAL A 33 -0.24 -3.26 1.19
CA VAL A 33 -0.55 -4.55 0.56
C VAL A 33 0.01 -4.53 -0.86
N TYR A 34 0.90 -5.46 -1.17
CA TYR A 34 1.59 -5.46 -2.46
C TYR A 34 1.95 -6.87 -2.94
N GLN A 35 2.03 -7.04 -4.25
CA GLN A 35 2.30 -8.31 -4.92
C GLN A 35 3.67 -8.29 -5.61
N ALA A 36 4.44 -9.36 -5.48
CA ALA A 36 5.66 -9.55 -6.26
C ALA A 36 5.33 -9.73 -7.75
N LEU A 37 6.09 -9.10 -8.64
CA LEU A 37 5.93 -9.26 -10.10
C LEU A 37 6.97 -10.24 -10.67
N TYR A 38 7.37 -11.22 -9.87
CA TYR A 38 8.36 -12.24 -10.19
C TYR A 38 8.08 -13.52 -9.39
N GLY A 39 8.69 -14.63 -9.80
CA GLY A 39 8.48 -15.93 -9.16
C GLY A 39 7.00 -16.32 -9.17
N ASP A 40 6.49 -16.77 -8.02
CA ASP A 40 5.10 -17.21 -7.85
C ASP A 40 4.10 -16.07 -7.63
N PHE A 41 4.49 -14.81 -7.84
CA PHE A 41 3.64 -13.63 -7.67
C PHE A 41 2.98 -13.52 -6.29
N GLY A 42 3.73 -13.85 -5.24
CA GLY A 42 3.24 -13.85 -3.85
C GLY A 42 2.75 -12.47 -3.38
N LEU A 43 1.75 -12.50 -2.49
CA LEU A 43 1.15 -11.33 -1.86
C LEU A 43 1.79 -11.08 -0.48
N TRP A 44 2.13 -9.82 -0.20
CA TRP A 44 2.85 -9.41 1.00
C TRP A 44 2.17 -8.22 1.66
N VAL A 45 2.40 -8.10 2.97
CA VAL A 45 2.03 -6.93 3.78
C VAL A 45 3.25 -6.42 4.53
N ARG A 46 3.39 -5.10 4.66
CA ARG A 46 4.48 -4.46 5.41
C ARG A 46 4.01 -3.16 6.03
N PRO A 47 4.49 -2.77 7.23
CA PRO A 47 4.22 -1.45 7.78
C PRO A 47 4.54 -0.33 6.79
N ALA A 48 3.63 0.63 6.64
CA ALA A 48 3.79 1.72 5.67
C ALA A 48 5.01 2.59 5.98
N THR A 49 5.36 2.76 7.25
CA THR A 49 6.59 3.43 7.69
C THR A 49 7.83 2.76 7.13
N MET A 50 7.91 1.43 7.22
CA MET A 50 9.03 0.65 6.68
C MET A 50 9.01 0.53 5.17
N PHE A 51 7.85 0.65 4.53
CA PHE A 51 7.74 0.62 3.06
C PHE A 51 8.22 1.95 2.45
N CYS A 52 7.80 3.08 3.03
CA CYS A 52 8.16 4.43 2.60
C CYS A 52 9.53 4.91 3.12
N GLU A 53 10.29 4.03 3.75
CA GLU A 53 11.60 4.35 4.32
C GLU A 53 12.63 4.66 3.23
N THR A 54 13.59 5.52 3.56
CA THR A 54 14.81 5.75 2.76
C THR A 54 15.91 4.84 3.27
N VAL A 55 16.63 4.19 2.37
CA VAL A 55 17.82 3.36 2.66
C VAL A 55 19.07 4.02 2.08
N GLU A 56 20.22 3.72 2.65
CA GLU A 56 21.53 4.13 2.12
C GLU A 56 22.11 2.99 1.28
N LEU A 57 22.48 3.27 0.02
CA LEU A 57 23.19 2.34 -0.86
C LEU A 57 24.39 3.09 -1.43
N ASP A 58 25.59 2.55 -1.21
CA ASP A 58 26.84 3.15 -1.67
C ASP A 58 27.04 4.62 -1.22
N GLY A 59 26.53 4.97 -0.02
CA GLY A 59 26.60 6.33 0.54
C GLY A 59 25.50 7.29 0.06
N GLU A 60 24.63 6.85 -0.84
CA GLU A 60 23.54 7.67 -1.38
C GLU A 60 22.19 7.27 -0.75
N PRO A 61 21.37 8.25 -0.31
CA PRO A 61 20.02 7.98 0.19
C PRO A 61 19.03 7.76 -0.96
N LEU A 62 18.30 6.65 -0.93
CA LEU A 62 17.25 6.33 -1.91
C LEU A 62 16.01 5.72 -1.26
N PRO A 63 14.82 5.83 -1.89
CA PRO A 63 13.63 5.14 -1.40
C PRO A 63 13.83 3.63 -1.38
N ARG A 64 13.41 2.96 -0.29
CA ARG A 64 13.39 1.50 -0.22
C ARG A 64 12.57 0.90 -1.36
N PHE A 65 11.43 1.55 -1.66
CA PHE A 65 10.57 1.28 -2.80
C PHE A 65 10.30 2.58 -3.56
N ALA A 66 10.76 2.68 -4.80
CA ALA A 66 10.52 3.82 -5.68
C ALA A 66 9.32 3.56 -6.59
N LEU A 67 8.39 4.52 -6.69
CA LEU A 67 7.25 4.43 -7.62
C LEU A 67 7.76 4.56 -9.06
N GLU A 68 7.47 3.56 -9.90
CA GLU A 68 7.76 3.57 -11.33
C GLU A 68 6.53 4.00 -12.16
N GLN A 69 5.35 3.51 -11.78
CA GLN A 69 4.11 3.78 -12.49
C GLN A 69 2.93 3.81 -11.51
N ALA A 70 2.22 4.93 -11.45
CA ALA A 70 0.98 5.01 -10.69
C ALA A 70 -0.15 4.27 -11.42
N GLU A 71 -0.95 3.52 -10.67
CA GLU A 71 -2.24 3.04 -11.15
C GLU A 71 -3.29 4.09 -10.80
N THR A 72 -3.90 4.66 -11.83
CA THR A 72 -5.11 5.45 -11.65
C THR A 72 -6.27 4.48 -11.44
N THR A 73 -6.50 4.05 -10.22
CA THR A 73 -7.80 3.47 -9.88
C THR A 73 -8.81 4.60 -10.05
N PRO A 74 -9.86 4.48 -10.91
CA PRO A 74 -11.01 5.37 -10.80
C PRO A 74 -11.46 5.24 -9.35
N ALA A 75 -11.63 6.35 -8.65
CA ALA A 75 -12.03 6.34 -7.24
C ALA A 75 -13.29 5.47 -7.08
N ASP A 76 -13.11 4.22 -6.64
CA ASP A 76 -14.22 3.34 -6.35
C ASP A 76 -14.88 3.90 -5.10
N ASP A 77 -16.09 4.36 -5.33
CA ASP A 77 -17.09 4.90 -4.43
C ASP A 77 -17.48 3.87 -3.36
N HIS A 78 -16.55 3.54 -2.46
CA HIS A 78 -16.81 2.77 -1.24
C HIS A 78 -16.90 3.70 -0.03
N THR A 79 -17.47 4.90 -0.21
CA THR A 79 -18.22 5.52 0.89
C THR A 79 -19.60 4.87 0.91
N ALA A 80 -19.66 3.60 1.31
CA ALA A 80 -20.90 3.06 1.83
C ALA A 80 -21.17 3.81 3.14
N SER A 81 -21.93 4.90 3.00
CA SER A 81 -22.62 5.58 4.08
C SER A 81 -23.14 4.57 5.09
N VAL A 82 -22.52 4.52 6.27
CA VAL A 82 -23.21 4.08 7.48
C VAL A 82 -23.84 5.33 8.10
N ALA A 83 -24.72 5.96 7.33
CA ALA A 83 -25.73 6.89 7.81
C ALA A 83 -27.05 6.42 7.17
N ASP A 84 -28.11 6.38 7.99
CA ASP A 84 -29.44 5.83 7.73
C ASP A 84 -29.64 4.33 7.99
N ARG A 85 -29.48 3.96 9.26
CA ARG A 85 -30.53 3.17 9.94
C ARG A 85 -30.91 3.90 11.22
N GLU A 86 -31.68 4.98 11.09
CA GLU A 86 -32.64 5.30 12.14
C GLU A 86 -33.52 4.07 12.33
N ASP A 87 -33.66 3.61 13.57
CA ASP A 87 -34.61 2.57 13.97
C ASP A 87 -35.91 3.28 14.34
N PRO A 88 -36.96 3.28 13.49
CA PRO A 88 -38.28 3.65 13.95
C PRO A 88 -38.95 2.38 14.47
N GLN A 89 -39.06 2.32 15.80
CA GLN A 89 -39.89 1.41 16.60
C GLN A 89 -39.26 0.09 17.06
N ARG A 90 -38.70 0.10 18.27
CA ARG A 90 -39.12 -0.84 19.32
C ARG A 90 -38.95 -0.32 20.74
#